data_AF-S7NEY6-F1
#
_entry.id   AF-S7NEY6-F1
#
_cell.length_a   1.000
_cell.length_b   1.000
_cell.length_c   1.000
_cell.angle_alpha   90.00
_cell.angle_beta   90.00
_cell.angle_gamma   90.00
#
_symmetry.space_group_name_H-M   'P 1'
#
loop_
_entity.id
_entity.type
_entity.pdbx_description
1 polymer ?
#
loop_
_entity_poly.entity_id
_entity_poly.type
_entity_poly.pdbx_seq_one_letter_code
_entity_poly.pdbx_strand_id
1 'polypeptide(L)'
;MDTLETVQQKLETMNAQADRAYLRLSRKFGQLRLHHLERRNLLIQSVPGFWGQALQNHPQLSSFLNSKDKEVLSYLNSLEVEELGLARLGYKIKFYFERNPYFQNKVLIKEYGCGPSGQVVSRSTPIQWLPGHDLQSLSQGSPDNSPSFFGWFSNHTSIESDKIVEIINEELWPNPLQYYLMSEGARAEKGKEGRPGAAKQPVETPEPGAKKPK
;
A
#
# COMPACT_ATOMS: atom_id res chain seq x y z
N MET A 1 15.02 -50.72 17.00
CA MET A 1 15.48 -49.45 17.58
C MET A 1 15.39 -48.42 16.48
N ASP A 2 14.54 -47.40 16.62
CA ASP A 2 14.55 -46.28 15.67
C ASP A 2 15.91 -45.58 15.80
N THR A 3 16.59 -45.35 14.67
CA THR A 3 17.78 -44.50 14.62
C THR A 3 17.36 -43.06 14.33
N LEU A 4 18.19 -42.08 14.69
CA LEU A 4 17.96 -40.68 14.35
C LEU A 4 17.69 -40.51 12.84
N GLU A 5 18.42 -41.24 12.00
CA GLU A 5 18.24 -41.27 10.55
C GLU A 5 16.84 -41.74 10.14
N THR A 6 16.33 -42.83 10.73
CA THR A 6 14.96 -43.31 10.42
C THR A 6 13.87 -42.33 10.85
N VAL A 7 14.09 -41.58 11.93
CA VAL A 7 13.15 -40.53 12.37
C VAL A 7 13.21 -39.33 11.42
N GLN A 8 14.42 -38.89 11.04
CA GLN A 8 14.63 -37.79 10.09
C GLN A 8 13.98 -38.08 8.73
N GLN A 9 14.13 -39.30 8.21
CA GLN A 9 13.51 -39.70 6.95
C GLN A 9 11.97 -39.71 7.01
N LYS A 10 11.39 -40.12 8.15
CA LYS A 10 9.94 -40.05 8.38
C LYS A 10 9.47 -38.58 8.39
N LEU A 11 10.21 -37.68 9.04
CA LEU A 11 9.90 -36.23 9.06
C LEU A 11 9.95 -35.61 7.66
N GLU A 12 10.98 -35.89 6.88
CA GLU A 12 11.11 -35.39 5.49
C GLU A 12 9.96 -35.89 4.61
N THR A 13 9.56 -37.15 4.77
CA THR A 13 8.41 -37.72 4.05
C THR A 13 7.11 -37.01 4.42
N MET A 14 6.90 -36.74 5.71
CA MET A 14 5.74 -35.99 6.21
C MET A 14 5.73 -34.55 5.67
N ASN A 15 6.86 -33.85 5.70
CA ASN A 15 6.99 -32.49 5.17
C ASN A 15 6.66 -32.46 3.67
N ALA A 16 7.22 -33.39 2.89
CA ALA A 16 6.92 -33.49 1.45
C ALA A 16 5.44 -33.82 1.18
N GLN A 17 4.76 -34.54 2.07
CA GLN A 17 3.31 -34.76 1.96
C GLN A 17 2.51 -33.50 2.29
N ALA A 18 2.89 -32.77 3.34
CA ALA A 18 2.28 -31.50 3.73
C ALA A 18 2.42 -30.45 2.62
N ASP A 19 3.61 -30.29 2.06
CA ASP A 19 3.87 -29.37 0.95
C ASP A 19 2.99 -29.71 -0.26
N ARG A 20 2.89 -30.98 -0.65
CA ARG A 20 2.02 -31.41 -1.75
C ARG A 20 0.54 -31.11 -1.48
N ALA A 21 0.08 -31.30 -0.24
CA ALA A 21 -1.30 -30.97 0.13
C ALA A 21 -1.54 -29.45 0.07
N TYR A 22 -0.62 -28.66 0.63
CA TYR A 22 -0.66 -27.20 0.58
C TYR A 22 -0.68 -26.68 -0.87
N LEU A 23 0.16 -27.24 -1.75
CA LEU A 23 0.24 -26.85 -3.16
C LEU A 23 -1.07 -27.11 -3.91
N ARG A 24 -1.72 -28.25 -3.65
CA ARG A 24 -3.03 -28.57 -4.24
C ARG A 24 -4.10 -27.60 -3.77
N LEU A 25 -4.11 -27.29 -2.48
CA LEU A 25 -5.06 -26.37 -1.88
C LEU A 25 -4.87 -24.95 -2.42
N SER A 26 -3.64 -24.46 -2.40
CA SER A 26 -3.25 -23.14 -2.90
C SER A 26 -3.62 -22.97 -4.38
N ARG A 27 -3.37 -23.98 -5.23
CA ARG A 27 -3.80 -23.95 -6.63
C ARG A 27 -5.32 -23.83 -6.78
N LYS A 28 -6.08 -24.64 -6.06
CA LYS A 28 -7.55 -24.64 -6.12
C LYS A 28 -8.11 -23.27 -5.72
N PHE A 29 -7.68 -22.74 -4.58
CA PHE A 29 -8.17 -21.45 -4.10
C PHE A 29 -7.59 -20.27 -4.90
N GLY A 30 -6.39 -20.39 -5.45
CA GLY A 30 -5.80 -19.42 -6.36
C GLY A 30 -6.64 -19.24 -7.63
N GLN A 31 -7.12 -20.33 -8.22
CA GLN A 31 -8.02 -20.29 -9.38
C GLN A 31 -9.38 -19.67 -9.05
N LEU A 32 -9.99 -20.05 -7.93
CA LEU A 32 -11.24 -19.46 -7.47
C LEU A 32 -11.08 -17.95 -7.19
N ARG A 33 -9.99 -17.57 -6.52
CA ARG A 33 -9.65 -16.17 -6.25
C ARG A 33 -9.47 -15.38 -7.55
N LEU A 34 -8.79 -15.95 -8.55
CA LEU A 34 -8.55 -15.30 -9.84
C LEU A 34 -9.88 -14.90 -10.51
N HIS A 35 -10.87 -15.79 -10.55
CA HIS A 35 -12.19 -15.47 -11.12
C HIS A 35 -12.85 -14.25 -10.44
N HIS A 36 -12.77 -14.17 -9.11
CA HIS A 36 -13.29 -13.02 -8.37
C HIS A 36 -12.48 -11.75 -8.61
N LEU A 37 -11.15 -11.84 -8.70
CA LEU A 37 -10.26 -10.71 -8.98
C LEU A 37 -10.49 -10.14 -10.39
N GLU A 38 -10.65 -10.99 -11.40
CA GLU A 38 -10.97 -10.57 -12.77
C GLU A 38 -12.31 -9.83 -12.80
N ARG A 39 -13.34 -10.39 -12.17
CA ARG A 39 -14.65 -9.72 -12.06
C ARG A 39 -14.55 -8.40 -11.31
N ARG A 40 -13.77 -8.33 -10.23
CA ARG A 40 -13.52 -7.09 -9.48
C ARG A 40 -12.83 -6.04 -10.35
N ASN A 41 -11.80 -6.43 -11.11
CA ASN A 41 -11.07 -5.53 -12.00
C ASN A 41 -11.98 -4.96 -13.09
N LEU A 42 -12.83 -5.78 -13.69
CA LEU A 42 -13.82 -5.33 -14.68
C LEU A 42 -14.80 -4.30 -14.10
N LEU A 43 -15.28 -4.50 -12.87
CA LEU A 43 -16.16 -3.54 -12.20
C LEU A 43 -15.43 -2.23 -11.87
N ILE A 44 -14.20 -2.32 -11.35
CA ILE A 44 -13.39 -1.15 -11.00
C ILE A 44 -13.06 -0.28 -12.23
N GLN A 45 -12.85 -0.87 -13.40
CA GLN A 45 -12.63 -0.12 -14.65
C GLN A 45 -13.78 0.84 -14.99
N SER A 46 -15.00 0.58 -14.51
CA SER A 46 -16.16 1.46 -14.69
C SER A 46 -16.24 2.60 -13.66
N VAL A 47 -15.31 2.68 -12.70
CA VAL A 47 -15.26 3.68 -11.62
C VAL A 47 -14.01 4.55 -11.79
N PRO A 48 -14.12 5.71 -12.46
CA PRO A 48 -12.97 6.59 -12.68
C PRO A 48 -12.28 7.02 -11.39
N GLY A 49 -10.95 7.00 -11.39
CA GLY A 49 -10.14 7.43 -10.24
C GLY A 49 -10.17 6.50 -9.02
N PHE A 50 -10.79 5.31 -9.12
CA PHE A 50 -10.94 4.38 -8.00
C PHE A 50 -9.62 4.09 -7.27
N TRP A 51 -8.59 3.67 -8.01
CA TRP A 51 -7.31 3.30 -7.40
C TRP A 51 -6.57 4.51 -6.85
N GLY A 52 -6.56 5.64 -7.57
CA GLY A 52 -5.97 6.88 -7.09
C GLY A 52 -6.59 7.31 -5.75
N GLN A 53 -7.91 7.23 -5.62
CA GLN A 53 -8.61 7.54 -4.37
C GLN A 53 -8.33 6.52 -3.27
N ALA A 54 -8.39 5.21 -3.57
CA ALA A 54 -8.11 4.16 -2.59
C ALA A 54 -6.70 4.28 -1.99
N LEU A 55 -5.68 4.54 -2.82
CA LEU A 55 -4.30 4.76 -2.38
C LEU A 55 -4.20 5.99 -1.47
N GLN A 56 -4.85 7.10 -1.85
CA GLN A 56 -4.87 8.34 -1.08
C GLN A 56 -5.63 8.22 0.26
N ASN A 57 -6.60 7.31 0.33
CA ASN A 57 -7.43 7.06 1.50
C ASN A 57 -6.84 6.04 2.47
N HIS A 58 -5.80 5.31 2.08
CA HIS A 58 -5.10 4.40 2.99
C HIS A 58 -4.31 5.19 4.06
N PRO A 59 -4.56 4.98 5.38
CA PRO A 59 -4.01 5.82 6.46
C PRO A 59 -2.49 5.96 6.48
N GLN A 60 -1.77 4.86 6.23
CA GLN A 60 -0.31 4.85 6.20
C GLN A 60 0.26 5.13 4.81
N LEU A 61 -0.48 4.82 3.73
CA LEU A 61 0.09 4.98 2.40
C LEU A 61 0.11 6.45 2.01
N SER A 62 -0.92 7.19 2.43
CA SER A 62 -1.08 8.60 2.11
C SER A 62 0.06 9.48 2.60
N SER A 63 0.80 9.07 3.65
CA SER A 63 1.98 9.82 4.10
C SER A 63 3.19 9.67 3.18
N PHE A 64 3.20 8.68 2.28
CA PHE A 64 4.22 8.54 1.24
C PHE A 64 3.85 9.31 -0.05
N LEU A 65 2.69 9.96 -0.11
CA LEU A 65 2.19 10.66 -1.29
C LEU A 65 2.22 12.17 -1.07
N ASN A 66 3.06 12.89 -1.81
CA ASN A 66 2.98 14.35 -1.87
C ASN A 66 1.88 14.82 -2.85
N SER A 67 1.61 16.13 -2.91
CA SER A 67 0.54 16.67 -3.77
C SER A 67 0.73 16.34 -5.26
N LYS A 68 1.96 16.37 -5.78
CA LYS A 68 2.23 16.00 -7.17
C LYS A 68 2.01 14.52 -7.42
N ASP A 69 2.39 13.66 -6.47
CA ASP A 69 2.15 12.22 -6.59
C ASP A 69 0.65 11.92 -6.70
N LYS A 70 -0.18 12.62 -5.92
CA LYS A 70 -1.64 12.51 -5.96
C LYS A 70 -2.21 12.92 -7.32
N GLU A 71 -1.69 13.99 -7.92
CA GLU A 71 -2.05 14.39 -9.28
C GLU A 71 -1.70 13.31 -10.31
N VAL A 72 -0.50 12.74 -10.26
CA VAL A 72 -0.11 11.66 -11.18
C VAL A 72 -0.96 10.41 -10.96
N LEU A 73 -1.24 10.05 -9.71
CA LEU A 73 -2.10 8.91 -9.37
C LEU A 73 -3.56 9.11 -9.79
N SER A 74 -4.00 10.33 -10.09
CA SER A 74 -5.33 10.55 -10.69
C SER A 74 -5.47 9.96 -12.09
N TYR A 75 -4.35 9.73 -12.79
CA TYR A 75 -4.30 9.06 -14.10
C TYR A 75 -4.17 7.53 -13.98
N LEU A 76 -4.16 6.97 -12.77
CA LEU A 76 -4.08 5.53 -12.54
C LEU A 76 -5.43 4.87 -12.87
N ASN A 77 -5.45 4.07 -13.93
CA ASN A 77 -6.63 3.33 -14.38
C ASN A 77 -6.78 1.99 -13.64
N SER A 78 -5.68 1.24 -13.51
CA SER A 78 -5.71 -0.09 -12.92
C SER A 78 -4.48 -0.35 -12.06
N LEU A 79 -4.67 -1.18 -11.04
CA LEU A 79 -3.62 -1.78 -10.23
C LEU A 79 -3.78 -3.29 -10.31
N GLU A 80 -2.69 -4.01 -10.48
CA GLU A 80 -2.67 -5.48 -10.42
C GLU A 80 -1.52 -5.95 -9.55
N VAL A 81 -1.81 -6.93 -8.69
CA VAL A 81 -0.78 -7.63 -7.92
C VAL A 81 -0.79 -9.11 -8.31
N GLU A 82 0.33 -9.56 -8.86
CA GLU A 82 0.58 -10.96 -9.16
C GLU A 82 1.53 -11.54 -8.11
N GLU A 83 1.11 -12.62 -7.47
CA GLU A 83 2.00 -13.43 -6.64
C GLU A 83 2.86 -14.31 -7.56
N LEU A 84 4.18 -14.20 -7.42
CA LEU A 84 5.15 -14.98 -8.18
C LEU A 84 5.62 -16.18 -7.35
N GLY A 85 5.58 -17.37 -7.95
CA GLY A 85 6.08 -18.60 -7.35
C GLY A 85 5.18 -19.19 -6.26
N LEU A 86 5.79 -19.99 -5.39
CA LEU A 86 5.11 -20.65 -4.27
C LEU A 86 5.28 -19.82 -2.99
N ALA A 87 4.28 -19.85 -2.11
CA ALA A 87 4.34 -19.29 -0.76
C ALA A 87 4.68 -17.79 -0.65
N ARG A 88 4.17 -16.94 -1.56
CA ARG A 88 4.30 -15.46 -1.45
C ARG A 88 5.75 -14.94 -1.51
N LEU A 89 6.68 -15.74 -2.07
CA LEU A 89 8.11 -15.41 -2.12
C LEU A 89 8.47 -14.34 -3.16
N GLY A 90 7.55 -14.02 -4.06
CA GLY A 90 7.73 -12.94 -5.03
C GLY A 90 6.41 -12.26 -5.37
N TYR A 91 6.50 -11.02 -5.82
CA TYR A 91 5.35 -10.22 -6.21
C TYR A 91 5.68 -9.36 -7.41
N LYS A 92 4.66 -9.09 -8.21
CA LYS A 92 4.71 -8.12 -9.29
C LYS A 92 3.52 -7.20 -9.18
N ILE A 93 3.79 -5.94 -8.86
CA ILE A 93 2.81 -4.87 -8.71
C ILE A 93 2.85 -4.04 -9.99
N LYS A 94 1.74 -3.99 -10.71
CA LYS A 94 1.62 -3.27 -11.99
C LYS A 94 0.64 -2.12 -11.83
N PHE A 95 1.10 -0.92 -12.14
CA PHE A 95 0.32 0.31 -12.17
C PHE A 95 0.07 0.70 -13.62
N TYR A 96 -1.18 0.67 -14.06
CA TYR A 96 -1.58 1.01 -15.42
C TYR A 96 -2.10 2.44 -15.46
N PHE A 97 -1.42 3.29 -16.24
CA PHE A 97 -1.75 4.70 -16.36
C PHE A 97 -2.38 5.00 -17.71
N GLU A 98 -3.37 5.88 -17.69
CA GLU A 98 -3.82 6.57 -18.90
C GLU A 98 -2.74 7.55 -19.39
N ARG A 99 -2.95 8.07 -20.60
CA ARG A 99 -2.12 9.15 -21.12
C ARG A 99 -2.15 10.34 -20.14
N ASN A 100 -0.97 10.77 -19.71
CA ASN A 100 -0.80 11.83 -18.72
C ASN A 100 0.37 12.75 -19.12
N PRO A 101 0.47 13.97 -18.54
CA PRO A 101 1.49 14.94 -18.92
C PRO A 101 2.85 14.72 -18.25
N TYR A 102 3.05 13.66 -17.44
CA TYR A 102 4.25 13.49 -16.61
C TYR A 102 5.25 12.50 -17.20
N PHE A 103 4.79 11.36 -17.74
CA PHE A 103 5.67 10.34 -18.31
C PHE A 103 5.01 9.58 -19.47
N GLN A 104 5.83 8.88 -20.27
CA GLN A 104 5.36 8.12 -21.44
C GLN A 104 4.89 6.69 -21.11
N ASN A 105 5.30 6.13 -19.97
CA ASN A 105 4.96 4.77 -19.57
C ASN A 105 3.44 4.57 -19.49
N LYS A 106 2.95 3.51 -20.13
CA LYS A 106 1.57 3.01 -19.91
C LYS A 106 1.47 2.15 -18.66
N VAL A 107 2.57 1.48 -18.30
CA VAL A 107 2.62 0.59 -17.14
C VAL A 107 3.93 0.84 -16.39
N LEU A 108 3.83 1.02 -15.08
CA LEU A 108 4.97 0.97 -14.16
C LEU A 108 4.88 -0.33 -13.36
N ILE A 109 5.97 -1.08 -13.34
CA ILE A 109 6.03 -2.37 -12.67
C ILE A 109 7.05 -2.29 -11.55
N LYS A 110 6.68 -2.79 -10.37
CA LYS A 110 7.59 -3.12 -9.26
C LYS A 110 7.56 -4.62 -9.05
N GLU A 111 8.70 -5.28 -9.11
CA GLU A 111 8.82 -6.73 -9.03
C GLU A 111 9.85 -7.13 -7.97
N TYR A 112 9.45 -8.09 -7.14
CA TYR A 112 10.30 -8.80 -6.20
C TYR A 112 10.29 -10.27 -6.58
N GLY A 113 11.46 -10.85 -6.80
CA GLY A 113 11.58 -12.24 -7.19
C GLY A 113 12.90 -12.84 -6.76
N CYS A 114 13.07 -14.13 -7.04
CA CYS A 114 14.30 -14.85 -6.77
C CYS A 114 15.20 -14.80 -8.02
N GLY A 115 16.43 -14.31 -7.86
CA GLY A 115 17.46 -14.34 -8.88
C GLY A 115 17.99 -15.75 -9.14
N PRO A 116 18.80 -15.95 -10.20
CA PRO A 116 19.30 -17.28 -10.57
C PRO A 116 20.09 -18.00 -9.47
N SER A 117 20.71 -17.26 -8.55
CA SER A 117 21.49 -17.78 -7.42
C SER A 117 20.71 -17.83 -6.10
N GLY A 118 19.38 -17.69 -6.11
CA GLY A 118 18.56 -17.82 -4.91
C GLY A 118 18.33 -16.52 -4.13
N GLN A 119 19.01 -15.42 -4.50
CA GLN A 119 18.89 -14.13 -3.83
C GLN A 119 17.58 -13.41 -4.19
N VAL A 120 16.98 -12.72 -3.23
CA VAL A 120 15.84 -11.82 -3.49
C VAL A 120 16.32 -10.60 -4.26
N VAL A 121 15.67 -10.29 -5.39
CA VAL A 121 15.99 -9.15 -6.25
C VAL A 121 14.76 -8.27 -6.40
N SER A 122 14.95 -6.97 -6.19
CA SER A 122 13.97 -5.92 -6.52
C SER A 122 14.27 -5.36 -7.91
N ARG A 123 13.24 -5.26 -8.76
CA ARG A 123 13.32 -4.68 -10.11
C ARG A 123 12.15 -3.75 -10.33
N SER A 124 12.38 -2.70 -11.11
CA SER A 124 11.32 -1.75 -11.45
C SER A 124 11.41 -1.31 -12.90
N THR A 125 10.30 -0.90 -13.48
CA THR A 125 10.29 -0.17 -14.75
C THR A 125 10.91 1.22 -14.55
N PRO A 126 11.95 1.60 -15.32
CA PRO A 126 12.43 2.98 -15.32
C PRO A 126 11.34 3.93 -15.82
N ILE A 127 11.11 5.02 -15.10
CA ILE A 127 10.11 6.02 -15.47
C ILE A 127 10.69 6.92 -16.58
N GLN A 128 9.98 6.99 -17.69
CA GLN A 128 10.30 7.80 -18.87
C GLN A 128 9.61 9.17 -18.73
N TRP A 129 10.15 9.99 -17.82
CA TRP A 129 9.65 11.33 -17.55
C TRP A 129 9.67 12.21 -18.80
N LEU A 130 8.64 13.03 -18.95
CA LEU A 130 8.59 14.10 -19.93
C LEU A 130 9.44 15.30 -19.46
N PRO A 131 9.95 16.15 -20.38
CA PRO A 131 10.80 17.27 -20.01
C PRO A 131 10.18 18.17 -18.93
N GLY A 132 10.89 18.40 -17.83
CA GLY A 132 10.43 19.24 -16.70
C GLY A 132 9.47 18.58 -15.71
N HIS A 133 9.13 17.30 -15.89
CA HIS A 133 8.16 16.57 -15.06
C HIS A 133 8.77 15.50 -14.15
N ASP A 134 10.10 15.35 -14.13
CA ASP A 134 10.77 14.40 -13.24
C ASP A 134 10.56 14.79 -11.77
N LEU A 135 9.76 14.01 -11.06
CA LEU A 135 9.38 14.31 -9.67
C LEU A 135 10.53 14.11 -8.69
N GLN A 136 11.53 13.28 -9.02
CA GLN A 136 12.67 13.01 -8.12
C GLN A 136 13.66 14.19 -8.11
N SER A 137 13.92 14.79 -9.27
CA SER A 137 14.75 16.01 -9.32
C SER A 137 14.02 17.23 -8.75
N LEU A 138 12.69 17.30 -8.90
CA LEU A 138 11.89 18.40 -8.36
C LEU A 138 11.78 18.38 -6.83
N SER A 139 11.85 17.22 -6.16
CA SER A 139 11.78 17.16 -4.70
C SER A 139 13.01 17.78 -4.02
N GLN A 140 14.19 17.68 -4.64
CA GLN A 140 15.45 18.21 -4.07
C GLN A 140 15.54 19.75 -4.01
N GLY A 141 14.67 20.45 -4.75
CA GLY A 141 14.60 21.93 -4.73
C GLY A 141 13.42 22.48 -3.96
N SER A 142 12.55 21.63 -3.40
CA SER A 142 11.33 22.07 -2.72
C SER A 142 11.57 22.31 -1.22
N PRO A 143 10.97 23.34 -0.61
CA PRO A 143 11.11 23.62 0.82
C PRO A 143 10.59 22.50 1.73
N ASP A 144 9.76 21.60 1.19
CA ASP A 144 9.16 20.48 1.93
C ASP A 144 10.04 19.21 1.90
N ASN A 145 11.03 19.14 0.98
CA ASN A 145 11.95 18.01 0.73
C ASN A 145 11.33 16.60 0.92
N SER A 146 10.03 16.47 0.63
CA SER A 146 9.30 15.24 0.86
C SER A 146 9.60 14.28 -0.29
N PRO A 147 10.02 13.03 0.00
CA PRO A 147 10.33 12.07 -1.03
C PRO A 147 9.08 11.77 -1.85
N SER A 148 9.21 11.74 -3.19
CA SER A 148 8.12 11.33 -4.07
C SER A 148 7.88 9.83 -3.98
N PHE A 149 6.62 9.43 -3.98
CA PHE A 149 6.21 8.03 -4.16
C PHE A 149 6.86 7.38 -5.38
N PHE A 150 6.99 8.11 -6.49
CA PHE A 150 7.61 7.57 -7.72
C PHE A 150 9.13 7.37 -7.58
N GLY A 151 9.74 7.91 -6.51
CA GLY A 151 11.08 7.53 -6.02
C GLY A 151 11.21 6.06 -5.68
N TRP A 152 10.12 5.42 -5.24
CA TRP A 152 10.07 4.00 -4.89
C TRP A 152 10.44 3.07 -6.05
N PHE A 153 10.17 3.45 -7.30
CA PHE A 153 10.58 2.67 -8.47
C PHE A 153 12.11 2.66 -8.66
N SER A 154 12.84 3.66 -8.17
CA SER A 154 14.31 3.68 -8.19
C SER A 154 14.95 3.00 -6.97
N ASN A 155 14.18 2.71 -5.91
CA ASN A 155 14.68 2.10 -4.69
C ASN A 155 14.65 0.56 -4.79
N HIS A 156 15.77 -0.12 -4.55
CA HIS A 156 15.87 -1.58 -4.63
C HIS A 156 16.17 -2.25 -3.28
N THR A 157 15.67 -1.68 -2.18
CA THR A 157 15.72 -2.32 -0.85
C THR A 157 15.08 -3.71 -0.84
N SER A 158 15.42 -4.50 0.19
CA SER A 158 14.77 -5.79 0.45
C SER A 158 13.26 -5.64 0.55
N ILE A 159 12.52 -6.67 0.12
CA ILE A 159 11.06 -6.71 0.23
C ILE A 159 10.60 -6.61 1.70
N GLU A 160 11.36 -7.17 2.63
CA GLU A 160 11.03 -7.22 4.06
C GLU A 160 11.02 -5.83 4.71
N SER A 161 11.78 -4.88 4.17
CA SER A 161 11.82 -3.49 4.65
C SER A 161 10.93 -2.55 3.84
N ASP A 162 10.27 -3.04 2.80
CA ASP A 162 9.47 -2.22 1.89
C ASP A 162 8.02 -2.10 2.37
N LYS A 163 7.77 -1.03 3.14
CA LYS A 163 6.44 -0.73 3.71
C LYS A 163 5.37 -0.46 2.65
N ILE A 164 5.74 0.05 1.47
CA ILE A 164 4.76 0.28 0.39
C ILE A 164 4.27 -1.06 -0.16
N VAL A 165 5.17 -2.04 -0.34
CA VAL A 165 4.81 -3.40 -0.78
C VAL A 165 3.91 -4.08 0.23
N GLU A 166 4.29 -4.03 1.51
CA GLU A 166 3.51 -4.61 2.61
C GLU A 166 2.07 -4.07 2.60
N ILE A 167 1.92 -2.74 2.59
CA ILE A 167 0.60 -2.09 2.53
C ILE A 167 -0.18 -2.52 1.28
N ILE A 168 0.44 -2.47 0.09
CA ILE A 168 -0.26 -2.80 -1.15
C ILE A 168 -0.72 -4.26 -1.14
N ASN A 169 0.15 -5.19 -0.75
CA ASN A 169 -0.11 -6.62 -0.86
C ASN A 169 -1.02 -7.15 0.25
N GLU A 170 -0.86 -6.66 1.48
CA GLU A 170 -1.52 -7.22 2.66
C GLU A 170 -2.81 -6.47 3.04
N GLU A 171 -2.90 -5.19 2.68
CA GLU A 171 -4.01 -4.33 3.10
C GLU A 171 -4.85 -3.86 1.91
N LEU A 172 -4.24 -3.14 0.97
CA LEU A 172 -4.96 -2.47 -0.12
C LEU A 172 -5.51 -3.47 -1.15
N TRP A 173 -4.67 -4.37 -1.68
CA TRP A 173 -5.05 -5.28 -2.74
C TRP A 173 -6.13 -6.30 -2.34
N PRO A 174 -6.14 -6.85 -1.11
CA PRO A 174 -7.21 -7.76 -0.67
C PRO A 174 -8.58 -7.08 -0.63
N ASN A 175 -8.67 -5.83 -0.17
CA ASN A 175 -9.94 -5.12 -0.05
C ASN A 175 -9.80 -3.61 -0.37
N PRO A 176 -9.66 -3.23 -1.64
CA PRO A 176 -9.47 -1.82 -2.00
C PRO A 176 -10.74 -0.98 -1.83
N LEU A 177 -11.91 -1.64 -1.86
CA LEU A 177 -13.21 -0.99 -1.73
C LEU A 177 -13.35 -0.28 -0.38
N GLN A 178 -12.84 -0.86 0.71
CA GLN A 178 -12.92 -0.22 2.02
C GLN A 178 -12.22 1.13 2.04
N TYR A 179 -11.06 1.24 1.40
CA TYR A 179 -10.30 2.49 1.34
C TYR A 179 -10.90 3.47 0.34
N TYR A 180 -11.41 2.99 -0.79
CA TYR A 180 -12.14 3.84 -1.73
C TYR A 180 -13.35 4.54 -1.04
N LEU A 181 -14.10 3.80 -0.22
CA LEU A 181 -15.27 4.30 0.49
C LEU A 181 -14.96 5.16 1.73
N MET A 182 -13.72 5.14 2.23
CA MET A 182 -13.32 6.03 3.33
C MET A 182 -13.36 7.49 2.84
N SER A 183 -14.26 8.31 3.39
CA SER A 183 -14.25 9.75 3.13
C SER A 183 -13.16 10.44 3.96
N GLU A 184 -12.63 11.57 3.50
CA GLU A 184 -11.74 12.43 4.31
C GLU A 184 -12.37 12.79 5.67
N GLY A 185 -13.71 12.89 5.76
CA GLY A 185 -14.44 13.17 6.99
C GLY A 185 -14.28 12.09 8.08
N ALA A 186 -14.15 10.82 7.70
CA ALA A 186 -13.95 9.73 8.66
C ALA A 186 -12.54 9.73 9.29
N ARG A 187 -11.55 10.32 8.60
CA ARG A 187 -10.18 10.49 9.13
C ARG A 187 -10.10 11.60 10.18
N ALA A 188 -10.86 12.68 10.01
CA ALA A 188 -10.87 13.80 10.94
C ALA A 188 -11.51 13.47 12.30
N GLU A 189 -12.48 12.56 12.34
CA GLU A 189 -13.14 12.09 13.57
C GLU A 189 -12.16 11.28 14.46
N LYS A 190 -11.41 10.33 13.89
CA LYS A 190 -10.43 9.54 14.67
C LYS A 190 -9.24 10.34 15.19
N GLY A 191 -8.92 11.49 14.58
CA GLY A 191 -7.86 12.39 15.05
C GLY A 191 -8.24 13.27 16.24
N LYS A 192 -9.53 13.32 16.62
CA LYS A 192 -10.04 14.19 17.71
C LYS A 192 -10.21 13.48 19.05
N GLU A 193 -10.17 12.15 19.12
CA GLU A 193 -10.29 11.41 20.39
C GLU A 193 -9.01 11.44 21.27
N GLY A 194 -7.95 12.12 20.84
CA GLY A 194 -6.63 12.12 21.50
C GLY A 194 -6.20 13.39 22.23
N ARG A 195 -7.08 14.38 22.48
CA ARG A 195 -6.73 15.57 23.30
C ARG A 195 -7.62 15.66 24.53
N PRO A 196 -7.12 15.40 25.75
CA PRO A 196 -7.80 15.81 26.97
C PRO A 196 -7.86 17.34 26.96
N GLY A 197 -9.07 17.89 26.86
CA GLY A 197 -9.32 19.31 26.92
C GLY A 197 -8.82 19.89 28.24
N ALA A 198 -8.08 21.00 28.14
CA ALA A 198 -7.66 21.80 29.28
C ALA A 198 -8.88 22.18 30.14
N ALA A 199 -8.83 21.84 31.42
CA ALA A 199 -9.82 22.20 32.41
C ALA A 199 -10.00 23.72 32.46
N LYS A 200 -11.21 24.20 32.13
CA LYS A 200 -11.62 25.57 32.43
C LYS A 200 -12.04 25.63 33.89
N GLN A 201 -11.42 26.52 34.65
CA GLN A 201 -11.80 26.83 36.03
C GLN A 201 -13.21 27.46 36.07
N PRO A 202 -14.01 27.22 37.12
CA PRO A 202 -15.32 27.84 37.27
C PRO A 202 -15.19 29.32 37.62
N VAL A 203 -15.95 30.16 36.91
CA VAL A 203 -16.11 31.60 37.16
C VAL A 203 -17.04 31.78 38.37
N GLU A 204 -16.57 32.48 39.41
CA GLU A 204 -17.41 32.92 40.53
C GLU A 204 -18.44 33.97 40.07
N THR A 205 -19.70 33.71 40.42
CA THR A 205 -20.84 34.63 40.30
C THR A 205 -20.76 35.75 41.34
N PRO A 206 -21.02 37.03 41.00
CA PRO A 206 -21.03 38.10 42.00
C PRO A 206 -22.41 38.25 42.67
N GLU A 207 -22.41 38.43 44.00
CA GLU A 207 -23.59 38.78 44.80
C GLU A 207 -24.03 40.25 44.63
N PRO A 208 -25.33 40.57 44.78
CA PRO A 208 -25.83 41.93 44.66
C PRO A 208 -26.01 42.66 46.01
N GLY A 209 -25.37 43.82 46.13
CA GLY A 209 -25.93 45.01 46.77
C GLY A 209 -25.72 45.21 48.27
N ALA A 210 -25.08 46.33 48.67
CA ALA A 210 -25.78 47.53 49.16
C ALA A 210 -24.87 48.47 50.01
N LYS A 211 -25.01 49.77 49.70
CA LYS A 211 -24.87 50.97 50.56
C LYS A 211 -23.47 51.56 50.90
N LYS A 212 -23.22 52.72 50.27
CA LYS A 212 -22.58 53.94 50.87
C LYS A 212 -23.43 54.45 52.07
N PRO A 213 -22.97 55.32 52.99
CA PRO A 213 -21.96 56.40 52.87
C PRO A 213 -20.94 56.41 54.07
N LYS A 214 -19.98 57.31 54.26
CA LYS A 214 -19.76 58.71 53.91
C LYS A 214 -18.25 58.96 53.98
#